data_AF-A0A8J9Y5B2-F1
#
_entry.id   AF-A0A8J9Y5B2-F1
#
_cell.length_a   1.000
_cell.length_b   1.000
_cell.length_c   1.000
_cell.angle_alpha   90.00
_cell.angle_beta   90.00
_cell.angle_gamma   90.00
#
_symmetry.space_group_name_H-M   'P 1'
#
loop_
_entity.id
_entity.type
_entity.pdbx_description
1 polymer ?
#
loop_
_entity_poly.entity_id
_entity_poly.type
_entity_poly.pdbx_seq_one_letter_code
_entity_poly.pdbx_strand_id
1 'polypeptide(L)'
;MIYIYTVSEENGNDSGGQLGRDVATGEITISRDEYLQAYRDMMFDRNQLQIKNNLLHRRLAEYYKKRKLDHVLKPLENAPHLEEKYQQKLFSFQELKEKEEIEMADIKLKLNAVQVQYADKLEHVEKNFDALQNYERTTGTGLIYSKKGKPIADKSVERFLTLQRRKSEQASALCLRYIRARNAVTELESVVHKLEIIAPGLNVAQYEQLYIDKQNYLSKIEEREDELIKNRVNCTEHNQKLAHIREKMHHTDEVIDFTECDLGEAEIELVRAREDLGEIKGRRDKLRWSLEAERMKAGLLTRKDLLRDYQDATDEVIRLREQKQLFLERIAETTKELRQARKQMQIHNTTSRENSNISEI
;
A
#
# COMPACT_ATOMS: atom_id res chain seq x y z
N MET A 1 -54.82 -33.81 -9.06
CA MET A 1 -54.99 -35.27 -9.04
C MET A 1 -56.18 -35.60 -8.15
N ILE A 2 -57.31 -35.94 -8.75
CA ILE A 2 -58.45 -36.55 -8.07
C ILE A 2 -58.63 -37.90 -8.73
N TYR A 3 -58.40 -38.97 -7.97
CA TYR A 3 -58.62 -40.35 -8.37
C TYR A 3 -60.13 -40.55 -8.60
N ILE A 4 -60.51 -40.92 -9.82
CA ILE A 4 -61.87 -41.41 -10.12
C ILE A 4 -61.82 -42.93 -9.96
N TYR A 5 -62.46 -43.43 -8.90
CA TYR A 5 -62.74 -44.85 -8.74
C TYR A 5 -63.99 -45.18 -9.57
N THR A 6 -63.81 -45.98 -10.61
CA THR A 6 -64.89 -46.67 -11.33
C THR A 6 -65.37 -47.85 -10.51
N VAL A 7 -66.66 -47.90 -10.18
CA VAL A 7 -67.31 -49.13 -9.69
C VAL A 7 -68.52 -49.39 -10.58
N SER A 8 -68.41 -50.50 -11.29
CA SER A 8 -69.40 -51.12 -12.15
C SER A 8 -70.58 -51.66 -11.35
N GLU A 9 -71.78 -51.54 -11.91
CA GLU A 9 -73.00 -52.17 -11.42
C GLU A 9 -72.96 -53.67 -11.69
N GLU A 10 -73.00 -54.49 -10.64
CA GLU A 10 -73.49 -55.87 -10.69
C GLU A 10 -74.66 -56.01 -9.71
N ASN A 11 -75.81 -56.38 -10.25
CA ASN A 11 -77.01 -56.77 -9.51
C ASN A 11 -76.80 -58.15 -8.87
N GLY A 12 -77.09 -58.29 -7.58
CA GLY A 12 -77.03 -59.58 -6.90
C GLY A 12 -77.49 -59.54 -5.45
N ASN A 13 -78.81 -59.59 -5.27
CA ASN A 13 -79.57 -60.26 -4.22
C ASN A 13 -78.96 -60.55 -2.82
N ASP A 14 -79.74 -60.13 -1.81
CA ASP A 14 -80.15 -60.89 -0.62
C ASP A 14 -79.53 -60.61 0.77
N SER A 15 -80.45 -60.39 1.70
CA SER A 15 -80.44 -60.69 3.15
C SER A 15 -79.43 -60.04 4.11
N GLY A 16 -79.97 -59.16 4.98
CA GLY A 16 -79.91 -59.32 6.44
C GLY A 16 -78.61 -58.98 7.19
N GLY A 17 -78.68 -58.02 8.12
CA GLY A 17 -77.68 -57.93 9.19
C GLY A 17 -77.37 -56.52 9.69
N GLN A 18 -78.34 -55.93 10.36
CA GLN A 18 -78.23 -54.74 11.21
C GLN A 18 -77.11 -54.91 12.26
N LEU A 19 -76.38 -53.84 12.60
CA LEU A 19 -76.01 -53.40 13.97
C LEU A 19 -74.85 -52.38 13.94
N GLY A 20 -75.10 -51.19 14.51
CA GLY A 20 -74.05 -50.18 14.69
C GLY A 20 -74.59 -48.77 14.93
N ARG A 21 -75.56 -48.64 15.85
CA ARG A 21 -76.15 -47.39 16.33
C ARG A 21 -75.16 -46.70 17.27
N ASP A 22 -75.15 -45.37 17.23
CA ASP A 22 -74.69 -44.45 18.28
C ASP A 22 -73.20 -44.06 18.32
N VAL A 23 -72.77 -43.32 17.29
CA VAL A 23 -71.94 -42.12 17.50
C VAL A 23 -72.83 -40.92 17.17
N ALA A 24 -73.16 -40.13 18.18
CA ALA A 24 -73.87 -38.87 18.02
C ALA A 24 -72.95 -37.85 17.30
N THR A 25 -72.83 -37.99 15.99
CA THR A 25 -72.56 -36.86 15.11
C THR A 25 -73.78 -35.96 15.23
N GLY A 26 -73.62 -34.73 15.72
CA GLY A 26 -74.64 -33.71 15.48
C GLY A 26 -74.86 -33.62 13.98
N GLU A 27 -75.91 -34.26 13.48
CA GLU A 27 -76.29 -34.26 12.09
C GLU A 27 -76.57 -32.80 11.73
N ILE A 28 -75.65 -32.19 10.99
CA ILE A 28 -75.94 -30.97 10.27
C ILE A 28 -76.97 -31.38 9.22
N THR A 29 -78.26 -31.35 9.58
CA THR A 29 -79.37 -31.56 8.65
C THR A 29 -79.48 -30.32 7.77
N ILE A 30 -78.48 -30.10 6.90
CA ILE A 30 -78.68 -29.22 5.75
C ILE A 30 -79.73 -29.92 4.91
N SER A 31 -80.90 -29.31 4.79
CA SER A 31 -81.94 -29.81 3.92
C SER A 31 -81.34 -30.00 2.53
N ARG A 32 -81.45 -31.22 1.99
CA ARG A 32 -80.92 -31.56 0.66
C ARG A 32 -81.40 -30.56 -0.40
N ASP A 33 -82.61 -30.07 -0.25
CA ASP A 33 -83.21 -29.10 -1.16
C ASP A 33 -82.58 -27.70 -1.03
N GLU A 34 -82.25 -27.25 0.18
CA GLU A 34 -81.54 -25.98 0.41
C GLU A 34 -80.11 -26.03 -0.13
N TYR A 35 -79.42 -27.16 0.04
CA TYR A 35 -78.08 -27.36 -0.54
C TYR A 35 -78.13 -27.38 -2.08
N LEU A 36 -79.10 -28.09 -2.65
CA LEU A 36 -79.29 -28.14 -4.10
C LEU A 36 -79.65 -26.76 -4.68
N GLN A 37 -80.43 -25.97 -3.94
CA GLN A 37 -80.77 -24.61 -4.34
C GLN A 37 -79.53 -23.69 -4.27
N ALA A 38 -78.77 -23.71 -3.18
CA ALA A 38 -77.53 -22.95 -3.06
C ALA A 38 -76.50 -23.34 -4.14
N TYR A 39 -76.41 -24.62 -4.49
CA TYR A 39 -75.58 -25.09 -5.60
C TYR A 39 -76.05 -24.56 -6.96
N ARG A 40 -77.36 -24.56 -7.22
CA ARG A 40 -77.93 -23.98 -8.46
C ARG A 40 -77.65 -22.49 -8.56
N ASP A 41 -77.80 -21.76 -7.46
CA ASP A 41 -77.55 -20.31 -7.42
C ASP A 41 -76.05 -20.01 -7.62
N MET A 42 -75.15 -20.72 -6.93
CA MET A 42 -73.70 -20.60 -7.15
C MET A 42 -73.28 -20.98 -8.57
N MET A 43 -73.91 -22.00 -9.17
CA MET A 43 -73.66 -22.39 -10.56
C MET A 43 -74.15 -21.32 -11.54
N PHE A 44 -75.29 -20.70 -11.27
CA PHE A 44 -75.79 -19.57 -12.05
C PHE A 44 -74.81 -18.38 -11.97
N ASP A 45 -74.37 -18.00 -10.78
CA ASP A 45 -73.42 -16.91 -10.57
C ASP A 45 -72.08 -17.19 -11.24
N ARG A 46 -71.57 -18.42 -11.11
CA ARG A 46 -70.35 -18.86 -11.82
C ARG A 46 -70.50 -18.70 -13.33
N ASN A 47 -71.63 -19.11 -13.89
CA ASN A 47 -71.91 -18.96 -15.31
C ASN A 47 -72.00 -17.48 -15.73
N GLN A 48 -72.65 -16.63 -14.93
CA GLN A 48 -72.71 -15.19 -15.18
C GLN A 48 -71.33 -14.53 -15.16
N LEU A 49 -70.51 -14.87 -14.16
CA LEU A 49 -69.12 -14.40 -14.06
C LEU A 49 -68.28 -14.91 -15.23
N GLN A 50 -68.45 -16.16 -15.65
CA GLN A 50 -67.76 -16.71 -16.81
C GLN A 50 -68.14 -15.98 -18.10
N ILE A 51 -69.43 -15.66 -18.31
CA ILE A 51 -69.88 -14.88 -19.47
C ILE A 51 -69.25 -13.48 -19.46
N LYS A 52 -69.28 -12.79 -18.31
CA LYS A 52 -68.65 -11.46 -18.14
C LYS A 52 -67.15 -11.51 -18.38
N ASN A 53 -66.46 -12.50 -17.80
CA ASN A 53 -65.03 -12.69 -17.95
C ASN A 53 -64.65 -12.94 -19.42
N ASN A 54 -65.39 -13.80 -20.13
CA ASN A 54 -65.22 -14.02 -21.56
C ASN A 54 -65.43 -12.74 -22.39
N LEU A 55 -66.44 -11.94 -22.06
CA LEU A 55 -66.69 -10.66 -22.72
C LEU A 55 -65.52 -9.68 -22.51
N LEU A 56 -64.99 -9.60 -21.29
CA LEU A 56 -63.83 -8.78 -20.97
C LEU A 56 -62.58 -9.25 -21.71
N HIS A 57 -62.31 -10.56 -21.76
CA HIS A 57 -61.20 -11.11 -22.54
C HIS A 57 -61.31 -10.77 -24.04
N ARG A 58 -62.51 -10.83 -24.63
CA ARG A 58 -62.73 -10.40 -26.02
C ARG A 58 -62.44 -8.91 -26.20
N ARG A 59 -62.95 -8.05 -25.31
CA ARG A 59 -62.72 -6.61 -25.36
C ARG A 59 -61.25 -6.24 -25.19
N LEU A 60 -60.53 -6.96 -24.33
CA LEU A 60 -59.09 -6.82 -24.12
C LEU A 60 -58.31 -7.22 -25.38
N ALA A 61 -58.67 -8.34 -26.01
CA ALA A 61 -58.08 -8.79 -27.26
C ALA A 61 -58.28 -7.77 -28.39
N GLU A 62 -59.46 -7.18 -28.51
CA GLU A 62 -59.72 -6.09 -29.46
C GLU A 62 -58.89 -4.84 -29.17
N TYR A 63 -58.75 -4.47 -27.89
CA TYR A 63 -57.95 -3.33 -27.47
C TYR A 63 -56.47 -3.49 -27.87
N TYR A 64 -55.88 -4.66 -27.63
CA TYR A 64 -54.49 -4.92 -28.00
C TYR A 64 -54.27 -4.97 -29.52
N LYS A 65 -55.23 -5.55 -30.27
CA LYS A 65 -55.21 -5.52 -31.76
C LYS A 65 -55.24 -4.09 -32.31
N LYS A 66 -56.12 -3.23 -31.78
CA LYS A 66 -56.23 -1.82 -32.20
C LYS A 66 -54.94 -1.01 -31.97
N ARG A 67 -54.15 -1.37 -30.96
CA ARG A 67 -52.87 -0.73 -30.63
C ARG A 67 -51.64 -1.40 -31.26
N LYS A 68 -51.83 -2.40 -32.13
CA LYS A 68 -50.74 -3.18 -32.78
C LYS A 68 -49.80 -3.86 -31.78
N LEU A 69 -50.31 -4.27 -30.61
CA LEU A 69 -49.55 -4.96 -29.56
C LEU A 69 -49.62 -6.49 -29.74
N ASP A 70 -49.38 -6.99 -30.95
CA ASP A 70 -49.62 -8.40 -31.31
C ASP A 70 -48.75 -9.41 -30.55
N HIS A 71 -47.62 -8.98 -29.99
CA HIS A 71 -46.78 -9.77 -29.09
C HIS A 71 -47.50 -10.27 -27.81
N VAL A 72 -48.55 -9.59 -27.34
CA VAL A 72 -49.33 -9.98 -26.13
C VAL A 72 -50.30 -11.13 -26.44
N LEU A 73 -50.67 -11.32 -27.70
CA LEU A 73 -51.64 -12.33 -28.15
C LEU A 73 -50.99 -13.64 -28.59
N LYS A 74 -49.65 -13.71 -28.57
CA LYS A 74 -48.92 -14.96 -28.86
C LYS A 74 -49.15 -15.94 -27.71
N PRO A 75 -49.40 -17.23 -27.97
CA PRO A 75 -49.44 -18.25 -26.93
C PRO A 75 -48.10 -18.23 -26.18
N LEU A 76 -48.12 -17.96 -24.88
CA LEU A 76 -46.91 -18.00 -24.06
C LEU A 76 -46.48 -19.46 -23.91
N GLU A 77 -45.19 -19.75 -24.17
CA GLU A 77 -44.57 -21.00 -23.72
C GLU A 77 -44.71 -21.07 -22.18
N ASN A 78 -45.20 -22.21 -21.67
CA ASN A 78 -45.57 -22.45 -20.26
C ASN A 78 -46.91 -21.85 -19.77
N ALA A 79 -47.91 -21.75 -20.64
CA ALA A 79 -49.29 -21.38 -20.29
C ALA A 79 -49.89 -22.06 -19.02
N PRO A 80 -49.77 -23.39 -18.79
CA PRO A 80 -50.35 -24.02 -17.61
C PRO A 80 -49.68 -23.58 -16.29
N HIS A 81 -48.35 -23.37 -16.30
CA HIS A 81 -47.62 -22.90 -15.13
C HIS A 81 -47.94 -21.42 -14.79
N LEU A 82 -48.27 -20.61 -15.81
CA LEU A 82 -48.76 -19.24 -15.61
C LEU A 82 -50.18 -19.20 -15.05
N GLU A 83 -51.03 -20.13 -15.46
CA GLU A 83 -52.38 -20.28 -14.91
C GLU A 83 -52.35 -20.71 -13.44
N GLU A 84 -51.51 -21.68 -13.09
CA GLU A 84 -51.31 -22.09 -11.70
C GLU A 84 -50.78 -20.94 -10.83
N LYS A 85 -49.79 -20.18 -11.34
CA LYS A 85 -49.29 -18.97 -10.67
C LYS A 85 -50.35 -17.88 -10.52
N TYR A 86 -51.25 -17.75 -11.50
CA TYR A 86 -52.37 -16.82 -11.43
C TYR A 86 -53.39 -17.25 -10.37
N GLN A 87 -53.73 -18.55 -10.31
CA GLN A 87 -54.58 -19.11 -9.28
C GLN A 87 -53.97 -18.91 -7.88
N GLN A 88 -52.68 -19.17 -7.71
CA GLN A 88 -51.98 -18.92 -6.44
C GLN A 88 -52.05 -17.45 -6.02
N LYS A 89 -51.93 -16.51 -6.98
CA LYS A 89 -52.13 -15.07 -6.71
C LYS A 89 -53.58 -14.74 -6.34
N LEU A 90 -54.57 -15.38 -6.96
CA LEU A 90 -55.98 -15.20 -6.60
C LEU A 90 -56.26 -15.69 -5.18
N PHE A 91 -55.72 -16.85 -4.78
CA PHE A 91 -55.82 -17.33 -3.40
C PHE A 91 -55.15 -16.36 -2.43
N SER A 92 -53.93 -15.91 -2.74
CA SER A 92 -53.23 -14.91 -1.91
C SER A 92 -54.02 -13.61 -1.78
N PHE A 93 -54.70 -13.18 -2.85
CA PHE A 93 -55.57 -12.00 -2.84
C PHE A 93 -56.83 -12.23 -1.99
N GLN A 94 -57.43 -13.42 -2.07
CA GLN A 94 -58.57 -13.77 -1.25
C GLN A 94 -58.21 -13.82 0.24
N GLU A 95 -57.08 -14.41 0.61
CA GLU A 95 -56.58 -14.38 1.99
C GLU A 95 -56.36 -12.94 2.48
N LEU A 96 -55.86 -12.06 1.61
CA LEU A 96 -55.65 -10.65 1.95
C LEU A 96 -57.00 -9.92 2.14
N LYS A 97 -57.99 -10.25 1.32
CA LYS A 97 -59.38 -9.75 1.42
C LYS A 97 -60.03 -10.17 2.73
N GLU A 98 -59.90 -11.44 3.09
CA GLU A 98 -60.45 -11.97 4.35
C GLU A 98 -59.77 -11.32 5.56
N LYS A 99 -58.43 -11.15 5.52
CA LYS A 99 -57.69 -10.41 6.56
C LYS A 99 -58.16 -8.96 6.69
N GLU A 100 -58.30 -8.24 5.57
CA GLU A 100 -58.82 -6.87 5.53
C GLU A 100 -60.21 -6.79 6.19
N GLU A 101 -61.10 -7.74 5.87
CA GLU A 101 -62.46 -7.76 6.40
C GLU A 101 -62.49 -8.00 7.92
N ILE A 102 -61.68 -8.93 8.42
CA ILE A 102 -61.52 -9.20 9.85
C ILE A 102 -60.95 -7.98 10.58
N GLU A 103 -59.88 -7.39 10.06
CA GLU A 103 -59.25 -6.19 10.66
C GLU A 103 -60.22 -5.01 10.67
N MET A 104 -60.96 -4.79 9.59
CA MET A 104 -61.98 -3.75 9.52
C MET A 104 -63.12 -3.97 10.50
N ALA A 105 -63.55 -5.22 10.70
CA ALA A 105 -64.56 -5.55 11.70
C ALA A 105 -64.06 -5.26 13.12
N ASP A 106 -62.82 -5.65 13.45
CA ASP A 106 -62.21 -5.40 14.75
C ASP A 106 -62.02 -3.89 15.02
N ILE A 107 -61.54 -3.13 14.03
CA ILE A 107 -61.42 -1.66 14.12
C ILE A 107 -62.78 -1.02 14.37
N LYS A 108 -63.83 -1.44 13.65
CA LYS A 108 -65.19 -0.93 13.86
C LYS A 108 -65.72 -1.23 15.27
N LEU A 109 -65.50 -2.44 15.78
CA LEU A 109 -65.89 -2.82 17.14
C LEU A 109 -65.19 -1.95 18.19
N LYS A 110 -63.86 -1.77 18.07
CA LYS A 110 -63.08 -0.92 18.95
C LYS A 110 -63.50 0.55 18.89
N LEU A 111 -63.77 1.07 17.69
CA LEU A 111 -64.24 2.43 17.50
C LEU A 111 -65.59 2.66 18.18
N ASN A 112 -66.53 1.73 17.99
CA ASN A 112 -67.84 1.79 18.63
C ASN A 112 -67.72 1.78 20.16
N ALA A 113 -66.86 0.92 20.71
CA ALA A 113 -66.62 0.87 22.16
C ALA A 113 -66.09 2.20 22.71
N VAL A 114 -65.13 2.83 22.02
CA VAL A 114 -64.60 4.15 22.40
C VAL A 114 -65.67 5.24 22.29
N GLN A 115 -66.51 5.18 21.25
CA GLN A 115 -67.57 6.17 21.03
C GLN A 115 -68.65 6.11 22.10
N VAL A 116 -69.05 4.91 22.52
CA VAL A 116 -69.99 4.72 23.64
C VAL A 116 -69.38 5.24 24.94
N GLN A 117 -68.15 4.86 25.26
CA GLN A 117 -67.47 5.36 26.46
C GLN A 117 -67.31 6.89 26.47
N TYR A 118 -67.08 7.50 25.30
CA TYR A 118 -66.99 8.95 25.17
C TYR A 118 -68.35 9.62 25.44
N ALA A 119 -69.42 9.09 24.86
CA ALA A 119 -70.78 9.59 25.06
C ALA A 119 -71.19 9.53 26.55
N ASP A 120 -70.95 8.39 27.21
CA ASP A 120 -71.26 8.20 28.63
C ASP A 120 -70.49 9.19 29.52
N LYS A 121 -69.20 9.38 29.24
CA LYS A 121 -68.36 10.35 29.99
C LYS A 121 -68.83 11.78 29.77
N LEU A 122 -69.19 12.13 28.53
CA LEU A 122 -69.70 13.47 28.21
C LEU A 122 -71.01 13.75 28.95
N GLU A 123 -71.95 12.81 28.90
CA GLU A 123 -73.23 12.94 29.62
C GLU A 123 -73.01 13.08 31.13
N HIS A 124 -72.09 12.31 31.71
CA HIS A 124 -71.77 12.41 33.14
C HIS A 124 -71.16 13.78 33.50
N VAL A 125 -70.24 14.29 32.67
CA VAL A 125 -69.62 15.60 32.88
C VAL A 125 -70.64 16.73 32.74
N GLU A 126 -71.53 16.67 31.74
CA GLU A 126 -72.59 17.65 31.54
C GLU A 126 -73.56 17.69 32.72
N LYS A 127 -74.02 16.53 33.20
CA LYS A 127 -74.88 16.42 34.40
C LYS A 127 -74.20 17.03 35.63
N ASN A 128 -72.93 16.70 35.87
CA ASN A 128 -72.18 17.24 37.01
C ASN A 128 -71.99 18.76 36.89
N PHE A 129 -71.74 19.27 35.68
CA PHE A 129 -71.59 20.70 35.43
C PHE A 129 -72.91 21.47 35.61
N ASP A 130 -74.02 20.93 35.14
CA ASP A 130 -75.34 21.52 35.35
C ASP A 130 -75.76 21.51 36.83
N ALA A 131 -75.43 20.42 37.55
CA ALA A 131 -75.63 20.35 39.01
C ALA A 131 -74.83 21.44 39.75
N LEU A 132 -73.56 21.64 39.35
CA LEU A 132 -72.72 22.71 39.88
C LEU A 132 -73.32 24.10 39.60
N GLN A 133 -73.76 24.37 38.37
CA GLN A 133 -74.39 25.65 38.04
C GLN A 133 -75.67 25.91 38.83
N ASN A 134 -76.48 24.88 39.08
CA ASN A 134 -77.69 25.00 39.89
C ASN A 134 -77.36 25.27 41.36
N TYR A 135 -76.31 24.63 41.89
CA TYR A 135 -75.81 24.91 43.24
C TYR A 135 -75.26 26.34 43.38
N GLU A 136 -74.47 26.79 42.40
CA GLU A 136 -73.94 28.16 42.36
C GLU A 136 -75.07 29.19 42.20
N ARG A 137 -76.12 28.88 41.43
CA ARG A 137 -77.30 29.74 41.28
C ARG A 137 -78.05 29.89 42.60
N THR A 138 -78.38 28.78 43.26
CA THR A 138 -79.12 28.78 44.54
C THR A 138 -78.33 29.42 45.68
N THR A 139 -77.02 29.19 45.73
CA THR A 139 -76.13 29.85 46.70
C THR A 139 -75.95 31.34 46.37
N GLY A 140 -75.95 31.68 45.09
CA GLY A 140 -75.77 33.05 44.60
C GLY A 140 -76.96 33.97 44.85
N THR A 141 -78.19 33.42 44.75
CA THR A 141 -79.43 34.15 45.03
C THR A 141 -79.50 34.52 46.51
N GLY A 142 -79.60 35.81 46.80
CA GLY A 142 -79.65 36.33 48.18
C GLY A 142 -78.30 36.70 48.80
N LEU A 143 -77.18 36.53 48.09
CA LEU A 143 -75.88 37.05 48.53
C LEU A 143 -75.89 38.58 48.58
N ILE A 144 -75.10 39.17 49.48
CA ILE A 144 -74.99 40.61 49.70
C ILE A 144 -73.54 41.06 49.42
N TYR A 145 -73.37 42.19 48.73
CA TYR A 145 -72.05 42.77 48.53
C TYR A 145 -71.45 43.24 49.86
N SER A 146 -70.37 42.59 50.30
CA SER A 146 -69.66 42.92 51.56
C SER A 146 -69.32 44.41 51.72
N LYS A 147 -68.96 45.10 50.63
CA LYS A 147 -68.60 46.54 50.66
C LYS A 147 -69.78 47.52 50.58
N LYS A 148 -70.95 47.09 50.10
CA LYS A 148 -72.08 47.99 49.79
C LYS A 148 -73.38 47.62 50.52
N GLY A 149 -73.44 46.46 51.18
CA GLY A 149 -74.62 45.98 51.91
C GLY A 149 -75.85 45.71 51.03
N LYS A 150 -75.74 45.85 49.70
CA LYS A 150 -76.85 45.62 48.76
C LYS A 150 -76.86 44.16 48.29
N PRO A 151 -78.04 43.54 48.13
CA PRO A 151 -78.15 42.20 47.55
C PRO A 151 -77.58 42.19 46.12
N ILE A 152 -76.92 41.10 45.76
CA ILE A 152 -76.51 40.83 44.39
C ILE A 152 -77.79 40.58 43.60
N ALA A 153 -78.01 41.37 42.55
CA ALA A 153 -79.16 41.17 41.68
C ALA A 153 -79.06 39.82 40.97
N ASP A 154 -80.15 39.06 40.91
CA ASP A 154 -80.19 37.73 40.26
C ASP A 154 -79.69 37.77 38.81
N LYS A 155 -79.97 38.86 38.08
CA LYS A 155 -79.44 39.11 36.72
C LYS A 155 -77.90 39.12 36.68
N SER A 156 -77.25 39.56 37.75
CA SER A 156 -75.78 39.56 37.83
C SER A 156 -75.24 38.14 38.07
N VAL A 157 -75.90 37.35 38.91
CA VAL A 157 -75.55 35.94 39.15
C VAL A 157 -75.69 35.14 37.85
N GLU A 158 -76.80 35.32 37.13
CA GLU A 158 -77.05 34.67 35.84
C GLU A 158 -76.01 35.08 34.78
N ARG A 159 -75.60 36.35 34.77
CA ARG A 159 -74.50 36.82 33.90
C ARG A 159 -73.16 36.14 34.22
N PHE A 160 -72.85 35.88 35.49
CA PHE A 160 -71.62 35.17 35.86
C PHE A 160 -71.67 33.70 35.45
N LEU A 161 -72.79 33.01 35.67
CA LEU A 161 -72.98 31.60 35.28
C LEU A 161 -72.89 31.41 33.76
N THR A 162 -73.53 32.30 32.98
CA THR A 162 -73.43 32.28 31.51
C THR A 162 -72.00 32.55 31.03
N LEU A 163 -71.28 33.47 31.67
CA LEU A 163 -69.87 33.72 31.38
C LEU A 163 -68.98 32.50 31.71
N GLN A 164 -69.22 31.84 32.85
CA GLN A 164 -68.50 30.64 33.27
C GLN A 164 -68.72 29.48 32.29
N ARG A 165 -69.96 29.24 31.83
CA ARG A 165 -70.27 28.25 30.77
C ARG A 165 -69.46 28.55 29.51
N ARG A 166 -69.56 29.79 29.01
CA ARG A 166 -68.84 30.22 27.80
C ARG A 166 -67.32 30.09 27.95
N LYS A 167 -66.77 30.37 29.14
CA LYS A 167 -65.34 30.21 29.40
C LYS A 167 -64.91 28.75 29.50
N SER A 168 -65.74 27.88 30.07
CA SER A 168 -65.52 26.43 30.08
C SER A 168 -65.49 25.85 28.66
N GLU A 169 -66.44 26.22 27.81
CA GLU A 169 -66.47 25.84 26.38
C GLU A 169 -65.24 26.35 25.61
N GLN A 170 -64.80 27.58 25.88
CA GLN A 170 -63.57 28.11 25.30
C GLN A 170 -62.35 27.32 25.72
N ALA A 171 -62.26 26.95 27.01
CA ALA A 171 -61.14 26.19 27.55
C ALA A 171 -61.10 24.77 26.97
N SER A 172 -62.25 24.09 26.87
CA SER A 172 -62.31 22.75 26.27
C SER A 172 -61.95 22.77 24.78
N ALA A 173 -62.43 23.77 24.02
CA ALA A 173 -62.07 23.95 22.62
C ALA A 173 -60.57 24.22 22.43
N LEU A 174 -59.95 25.03 23.30
CA LEU A 174 -58.51 25.29 23.29
C LEU A 174 -57.71 24.04 23.66
N CYS A 175 -58.13 23.29 24.67
CA CYS A 175 -57.49 22.03 25.06
C CYS A 175 -57.48 21.02 23.90
N LEU A 176 -58.63 20.87 23.22
CA LEU A 176 -58.75 20.00 22.05
C LEU A 176 -57.87 20.47 20.89
N ARG A 177 -57.79 21.79 20.63
CA ARG A 177 -56.85 22.35 19.64
C ARG A 177 -55.40 22.05 20.00
N TYR A 178 -55.02 22.22 21.26
CA TYR A 178 -53.68 21.92 21.76
C TYR A 178 -53.34 20.43 21.58
N ILE A 179 -54.25 19.52 21.95
CA ILE A 179 -54.06 18.08 21.78
C ILE A 179 -53.86 17.73 20.30
N ARG A 180 -54.69 18.28 19.40
CA ARG A 180 -54.53 18.08 17.95
C ARG A 180 -53.19 18.56 17.44
N ALA A 181 -52.77 19.77 17.83
CA ALA A 181 -51.48 20.32 17.43
C ALA A 181 -50.32 19.47 17.97
N ARG A 182 -50.37 19.05 19.24
CA ARG A 182 -49.35 18.19 19.86
C ARG A 182 -49.23 16.86 19.11
N ASN A 183 -50.36 16.21 18.81
CA ASN A 183 -50.36 14.94 18.08
C ASN A 183 -49.81 15.11 16.66
N ALA A 184 -50.19 16.18 15.95
CA ALA A 184 -49.66 16.48 14.62
C ALA A 184 -48.14 16.72 14.64
N VAL A 185 -47.62 17.43 15.65
CA VAL A 185 -46.18 17.60 15.85
C VAL A 185 -45.50 16.25 16.08
N THR A 186 -46.07 15.41 16.95
CA THR A 186 -45.51 14.08 17.25
C THR A 186 -45.50 13.18 16.01
N GLU A 187 -46.55 13.23 15.18
CA GLU A 187 -46.61 12.52 13.90
C GLU A 187 -45.53 13.02 12.93
N LEU A 188 -45.40 14.34 12.77
CA LEU A 188 -44.37 14.95 11.93
C LEU A 188 -42.97 14.60 12.40
N GLU A 189 -42.70 14.67 13.71
CA GLU A 189 -41.43 14.24 14.30
C GLU A 189 -41.13 12.77 13.99
N SER A 190 -42.14 11.88 14.08
CA SER A 190 -41.97 10.47 13.74
C SER A 190 -41.64 10.25 12.25
N VAL A 191 -42.22 11.08 11.37
CA VAL A 191 -41.94 11.04 9.93
C VAL A 191 -40.53 11.55 9.66
N VAL A 192 -40.14 12.68 10.24
CA VAL A 192 -38.79 13.24 10.14
C VAL A 192 -37.76 12.21 10.62
N HIS A 193 -37.98 11.60 11.78
CA HIS A 193 -37.07 10.60 12.32
C HIS A 193 -36.93 9.37 11.40
N LYS A 194 -38.03 8.92 10.76
CA LYS A 194 -37.97 7.84 9.77
C LYS A 194 -37.23 8.25 8.49
N LEU A 195 -37.29 9.52 8.09
CA LEU A 195 -36.55 10.04 6.95
C LEU A 195 -35.06 10.24 7.26
N GLU A 196 -34.72 10.55 8.51
CA GLU A 196 -33.34 10.63 8.98
C GLU A 196 -32.64 9.27 9.00
N ILE A 197 -33.36 8.19 9.27
CA ILE A 197 -32.82 6.82 9.29
C ILE A 197 -32.92 6.22 7.89
N ILE A 198 -31.78 6.14 7.20
CA ILE A 198 -31.68 5.52 5.87
C ILE A 198 -31.66 3.98 6.00
N ALA A 199 -30.96 3.47 7.01
CA ALA A 199 -30.87 2.03 7.31
C ALA A 199 -30.64 1.82 8.82
N PRO A 200 -30.80 0.58 9.35
CA PRO A 200 -30.55 0.31 10.76
C PRO A 200 -29.11 0.71 11.15
N GLY A 201 -28.98 1.70 12.04
CA GLY A 201 -27.68 2.23 12.46
C GLY A 201 -27.01 3.20 11.48
N LEU A 202 -27.71 3.61 10.41
CA LEU A 202 -27.24 4.58 9.42
C LEU A 202 -28.22 5.75 9.27
N ASN A 203 -27.84 6.88 9.86
CA ASN A 203 -28.54 8.15 9.72
C ASN A 203 -28.00 8.95 8.52
N VAL A 204 -28.81 9.87 7.98
CA VAL A 204 -28.42 10.80 6.89
C VAL A 204 -27.11 11.52 7.23
N ALA A 205 -26.97 12.05 8.45
CA ALA A 205 -25.75 12.73 8.88
C ALA A 205 -24.49 11.85 8.83
N GLN A 206 -24.62 10.56 9.14
CA GLN A 206 -23.49 9.61 9.08
C GLN A 206 -23.12 9.30 7.62
N TYR A 207 -24.11 9.23 6.73
CA TYR A 207 -23.87 9.08 5.29
C TYR A 207 -23.15 10.31 4.71
N GLU A 208 -23.58 11.52 5.09
CA GLU A 208 -22.91 12.76 4.69
C GLU A 208 -21.44 12.80 5.19
N GLN A 209 -21.20 12.40 6.44
CA GLN A 209 -19.84 12.31 6.97
C GLN A 209 -18.99 11.30 6.17
N LEU A 210 -19.54 10.13 5.87
CA LEU A 210 -18.85 9.11 5.07
C LEU A 210 -18.51 9.62 3.67
N TYR A 211 -19.40 10.44 3.08
CA TYR A 211 -19.19 11.05 1.78
C TYR A 211 -18.04 12.09 1.82
N ILE A 212 -18.00 12.92 2.86
CA ILE A 212 -16.91 13.87 3.09
C ILE A 212 -15.58 13.13 3.28
N ASP A 213 -15.57 12.08 4.10
CA ASP A 213 -14.36 11.28 4.37
C ASP A 213 -13.87 10.60 3.09
N LYS A 214 -14.77 10.01 2.30
CA LYS A 214 -14.44 9.44 0.99
C LYS A 214 -13.77 10.48 0.08
N GLN A 215 -14.32 11.68 -0.01
CA GLN A 215 -13.76 12.74 -0.83
C GLN A 215 -12.35 13.14 -0.35
N ASN A 216 -12.16 13.23 0.97
CA ASN A 216 -10.86 13.52 1.58
C ASN A 216 -9.82 12.42 1.27
N TYR A 217 -10.21 11.15 1.39
CA TYR A 217 -9.33 10.04 1.04
C TYR A 217 -8.98 10.01 -0.45
N LEU A 218 -9.92 10.35 -1.33
CA LEU A 218 -9.63 10.47 -2.76
C LEU A 218 -8.58 11.56 -3.03
N SER A 219 -8.74 12.77 -2.46
CA SER A 219 -7.72 13.82 -2.60
C SER A 219 -6.37 13.41 -2.03
N LYS A 220 -6.33 12.68 -0.90
CA LYS A 220 -5.08 12.15 -0.35
C LYS A 220 -4.42 11.12 -1.27
N ILE A 221 -5.21 10.28 -1.95
CA ILE A 221 -4.70 9.30 -2.91
C ILE A 221 -4.08 10.05 -4.10
N GLU A 222 -4.77 11.05 -4.65
CA GLU A 222 -4.27 11.89 -5.74
C GLU A 222 -2.93 12.56 -5.38
N GLU A 223 -2.82 13.15 -4.17
CA GLU A 223 -1.55 13.71 -3.70
C GLU A 223 -0.41 12.68 -3.64
N ARG A 224 -0.70 11.46 -3.15
CA ARG A 224 0.32 10.40 -3.09
C ARG A 224 0.70 9.90 -4.49
N GLU A 225 -0.25 9.85 -5.41
CA GLU A 225 0.02 9.51 -6.81
C GLU A 225 0.94 10.53 -7.46
N ASP A 226 0.70 11.83 -7.25
CA ASP A 226 1.58 12.91 -7.72
C ASP A 226 2.99 12.81 -7.12
N GLU A 227 3.10 12.53 -5.82
CA GLU A 227 4.39 12.27 -5.15
C GLU A 227 5.12 11.07 -5.74
N LEU A 228 4.41 9.97 -6.03
CA LEU A 228 4.97 8.79 -6.67
C LEU A 228 5.46 9.08 -8.09
N ILE A 229 4.70 9.84 -8.88
CA ILE A 229 5.11 10.27 -10.21
C ILE A 229 6.39 11.10 -10.12
N LYS A 230 6.44 12.08 -9.21
CA LYS A 230 7.63 12.90 -8.98
C LYS A 230 8.85 12.05 -8.59
N ASN A 231 8.67 11.06 -7.72
CA ASN A 231 9.75 10.16 -7.32
C ASN A 231 10.23 9.30 -8.50
N ARG A 232 9.32 8.76 -9.33
CA ARG A 232 9.69 8.02 -10.54
C ARG A 232 10.53 8.88 -11.49
N VAL A 233 10.14 10.14 -11.72
CA VAL A 233 10.92 11.09 -12.53
C VAL A 233 12.31 11.28 -11.94
N ASN A 234 12.41 11.55 -10.63
CA ASN A 234 13.72 11.70 -9.95
C ASN A 234 14.58 10.43 -10.09
N CYS A 235 14.02 9.23 -9.94
CA CYS A 235 14.72 7.97 -10.15
C CYS A 235 15.25 7.84 -11.58
N THR A 236 14.46 8.23 -12.60
CA THR A 236 14.94 8.22 -13.99
C THR A 236 16.09 9.21 -14.21
N GLU A 237 16.02 10.40 -13.62
CA GLU A 237 17.10 11.40 -13.68
C GLU A 237 18.38 10.89 -13.00
N HIS A 238 18.27 10.29 -11.81
CA HIS A 238 19.42 9.68 -11.12
C HIS A 238 20.02 8.52 -11.91
N ASN A 239 19.21 7.69 -12.57
CA ASN A 239 19.71 6.63 -13.44
C ASN A 239 20.50 7.18 -14.64
N GLN A 240 20.05 8.30 -15.23
CA GLN A 240 20.81 8.99 -16.28
C GLN A 240 22.14 9.53 -15.74
N LYS A 241 22.14 10.18 -14.57
CA LYS A 241 23.38 10.63 -13.91
C LYS A 241 24.35 9.48 -13.65
N LEU A 242 23.86 8.34 -13.15
CA LEU A 242 24.66 7.14 -12.93
C LEU A 242 25.21 6.56 -14.24
N ALA A 243 24.45 6.59 -15.33
CA ALA A 243 24.94 6.17 -16.64
C ALA A 243 26.10 7.06 -17.12
N HIS A 244 25.97 8.39 -17.01
CA HIS A 244 27.06 9.32 -17.33
C HIS A 244 28.30 9.13 -16.46
N ILE A 245 28.12 8.82 -15.17
CA ILE A 245 29.25 8.53 -14.27
C ILE A 245 29.96 7.25 -14.73
N ARG A 246 29.23 6.18 -15.09
CA ARG A 246 29.83 4.94 -15.60
C ARG A 246 30.59 5.17 -16.91
N GLU A 247 30.05 5.96 -17.82
CA GLU A 247 30.71 6.30 -19.08
C GLU A 247 32.01 7.07 -18.84
N LYS A 248 32.00 8.08 -17.95
CA LYS A 248 33.21 8.80 -17.56
C LYS A 248 34.24 7.91 -16.88
N MET A 249 33.80 7.02 -16.01
CA MET A 249 34.68 6.05 -15.33
C MET A 249 35.34 5.13 -16.34
N HIS A 250 34.57 4.57 -17.29
CA HIS A 250 35.12 3.73 -18.34
C HIS A 250 36.14 4.46 -19.21
N HIS A 251 35.84 5.71 -19.59
CA HIS A 251 36.81 6.54 -20.32
C HIS A 251 38.09 6.81 -19.50
N THR A 252 37.98 7.08 -18.20
CA THR A 252 39.17 7.26 -17.37
C THR A 252 39.98 5.97 -17.23
N ASP A 253 39.33 4.81 -17.16
CA ASP A 253 40.01 3.51 -17.12
C ASP A 253 40.79 3.28 -18.43
N GLU A 254 40.20 3.57 -19.59
CA GLU A 254 40.89 3.49 -20.90
C GLU A 254 42.12 4.43 -20.96
N VAL A 255 42.02 5.64 -20.39
CA VAL A 255 43.14 6.58 -20.32
C VAL A 255 44.24 6.07 -19.39
N ILE A 256 43.88 5.42 -18.28
CA ILE A 256 44.85 4.78 -17.38
C ILE A 256 45.59 3.67 -18.14
N ASP A 257 44.88 2.76 -18.81
CA ASP A 257 45.47 1.67 -19.58
C ASP A 257 46.46 2.18 -20.64
N PHE A 258 46.10 3.26 -21.35
CA PHE A 258 47.00 3.90 -22.32
C PHE A 258 48.24 4.50 -21.66
N THR A 259 48.08 5.22 -20.54
CA THR A 259 49.23 5.82 -19.84
C THR A 259 50.13 4.79 -19.18
N GLU A 260 49.60 3.64 -18.75
CA GLU A 260 50.39 2.49 -18.29
C GLU A 260 51.20 1.86 -19.43
N CYS A 261 50.63 1.78 -20.64
CA CYS A 261 51.37 1.33 -21.83
C CYS A 261 52.54 2.28 -22.16
N ASP A 262 52.27 3.59 -22.21
CA ASP A 262 53.30 4.63 -22.46
C ASP A 262 54.42 4.57 -21.41
N LEU A 263 54.06 4.39 -20.13
CA LEU A 263 55.02 4.22 -19.05
C LEU A 263 55.88 2.98 -19.26
N GLY A 264 55.27 1.85 -19.62
CA GLY A 264 55.98 0.60 -19.92
C GLY A 264 56.96 0.76 -21.08
N GLU A 265 56.59 1.48 -22.15
CA GLU A 265 57.50 1.78 -23.27
C GLU A 265 58.70 2.62 -22.81
N ALA A 266 58.47 3.67 -22.01
CA ALA A 266 59.53 4.51 -21.46
C ALA A 266 60.46 3.73 -20.50
N GLU A 267 59.91 2.81 -19.71
CA GLU A 267 60.69 1.93 -18.84
C GLU A 267 61.60 0.99 -19.66
N ILE A 268 61.09 0.41 -20.74
CA ILE A 268 61.88 -0.42 -21.66
C ILE A 268 63.00 0.40 -22.31
N GLU A 269 62.71 1.62 -22.78
CA GLU A 269 63.72 2.51 -23.34
C GLU A 269 64.81 2.86 -22.32
N LEU A 270 64.42 3.14 -21.07
CA LEU A 270 65.35 3.40 -19.98
C LEU A 270 66.24 2.19 -19.67
N VAL A 271 65.68 0.97 -19.67
CA VAL A 271 66.46 -0.27 -19.48
C VAL A 271 67.46 -0.43 -20.63
N ARG A 272 67.04 -0.28 -21.88
CA ARG A 272 67.93 -0.34 -23.06
C ARG A 272 69.06 0.68 -22.96
N ALA A 273 68.75 1.93 -22.62
CA ALA A 273 69.76 2.98 -22.43
C ALA A 273 70.74 2.65 -21.29
N ARG A 274 70.28 2.00 -20.21
CA ARG A 274 71.14 1.52 -19.12
C ARG A 274 72.05 0.38 -19.58
N GLU A 275 71.55 -0.56 -20.37
CA GLU A 275 72.32 -1.66 -20.96
C GLU A 275 73.40 -1.12 -21.90
N ASP A 276 73.04 -0.23 -22.82
CA ASP A 276 73.96 0.45 -23.75
C ASP A 276 75.07 1.20 -22.99
N LEU A 277 74.69 1.95 -21.96
CA LEU A 277 75.66 2.63 -21.08
C LEU A 277 76.57 1.63 -20.37
N GLY A 278 76.04 0.49 -19.92
CA GLY A 278 76.78 -0.61 -19.34
C GLY A 278 77.81 -1.19 -20.32
N GLU A 279 77.42 -1.44 -21.57
CA GLU A 279 78.31 -1.90 -22.62
C GLU A 279 79.43 -0.90 -22.91
N ILE A 280 79.10 0.37 -23.07
CA ILE A 280 80.08 1.43 -23.34
C ILE A 280 81.07 1.55 -22.19
N LYS A 281 80.60 1.55 -20.94
CA LYS A 281 81.47 1.52 -19.75
C LYS A 281 82.36 0.28 -19.74
N GLY A 282 81.82 -0.88 -20.05
CA GLY A 282 82.59 -2.13 -20.15
C GLY A 282 83.67 -2.08 -21.24
N ARG A 283 83.36 -1.54 -22.43
CA ARG A 283 84.35 -1.33 -23.51
C ARG A 283 85.44 -0.35 -23.09
N ARG A 284 85.05 0.78 -22.48
CA ARG A 284 85.99 1.76 -21.93
C ARG A 284 86.91 1.13 -20.88
N ASP A 285 86.39 0.31 -19.98
CA ASP A 285 87.17 -0.31 -18.92
C ASP A 285 88.11 -1.39 -19.49
N LYS A 286 87.68 -2.17 -20.49
CA LYS A 286 88.57 -3.08 -21.25
C LYS A 286 89.71 -2.33 -21.94
N LEU A 287 89.42 -1.20 -22.61
CA LEU A 287 90.43 -0.34 -23.22
C LEU A 287 91.40 0.21 -22.18
N ARG A 288 90.89 0.61 -21.00
CA ARG A 288 91.73 1.09 -19.88
C ARG A 288 92.66 -0.01 -19.37
N TRP A 289 92.18 -1.24 -19.19
CA TRP A 289 93.03 -2.37 -18.78
C TRP A 289 94.02 -2.76 -19.87
N SER A 290 93.62 -2.75 -21.13
CA SER A 290 94.53 -3.00 -22.26
C SER A 290 95.64 -1.95 -22.32
N LEU A 291 95.29 -0.66 -22.20
CA LEU A 291 96.25 0.43 -22.13
C LEU A 291 97.23 0.25 -20.96
N GLU A 292 96.72 -0.14 -19.79
CA GLU A 292 97.57 -0.39 -18.63
C GLU A 292 98.47 -1.62 -18.82
N ALA A 293 97.97 -2.68 -19.43
CA ALA A 293 98.76 -3.87 -19.76
C ALA A 293 99.86 -3.56 -20.78
N GLU A 294 99.56 -2.81 -21.85
CA GLU A 294 100.56 -2.36 -22.82
C GLU A 294 101.55 -1.38 -22.19
N ARG A 295 101.12 -0.53 -21.25
CA ARG A 295 102.03 0.30 -20.44
C ARG A 295 102.99 -0.54 -19.62
N MET A 296 102.52 -1.61 -18.99
CA MET A 296 103.36 -2.53 -18.23
C MET A 296 104.36 -3.27 -19.13
N LYS A 297 103.93 -3.74 -20.32
CA LYS A 297 104.82 -4.39 -21.30
C LYS A 297 105.90 -3.45 -21.84
N ALA A 298 105.52 -2.22 -22.18
CA ALA A 298 106.46 -1.22 -22.67
C ALA A 298 107.39 -0.70 -21.56
N GLY A 299 107.09 -0.95 -20.29
CA GLY A 299 107.97 -0.67 -19.16
C GLY A 299 108.43 0.80 -19.13
N LEU A 300 109.75 0.99 -19.03
CA LEU A 300 110.37 2.31 -18.98
C LEU A 300 110.21 3.14 -20.26
N LEU A 301 109.90 2.52 -21.43
CA LEU A 301 109.69 3.28 -22.67
C LEU A 301 108.48 4.23 -22.58
N THR A 302 107.51 3.93 -21.71
CA THR A 302 106.34 4.80 -21.53
C THR A 302 106.62 6.02 -20.64
N ARG A 303 107.68 5.96 -19.83
CA ARG A 303 108.09 7.01 -18.89
C ARG A 303 109.46 7.54 -19.29
N LYS A 304 109.46 8.46 -20.25
CA LYS A 304 110.67 9.03 -20.86
C LYS A 304 111.65 9.59 -19.81
N ASP A 305 111.13 10.20 -18.75
CA ASP A 305 111.96 10.79 -17.69
C ASP A 305 112.74 9.71 -16.94
N LEU A 306 112.08 8.61 -16.56
CA LEU A 306 112.72 7.51 -15.84
C LEU A 306 113.70 6.72 -16.74
N LEU A 307 113.43 6.67 -18.06
CA LEU A 307 114.35 6.10 -19.04
C LEU A 307 115.61 6.96 -19.19
N ARG A 308 115.46 8.30 -19.17
CA ARG A 308 116.57 9.25 -19.18
C ARG A 308 117.43 9.09 -17.93
N ASP A 309 116.81 9.03 -16.75
CA ASP A 309 117.49 8.83 -15.48
C ASP A 309 118.26 7.50 -15.45
N TYR A 310 117.68 6.42 -15.98
CA TYR A 310 118.37 5.14 -16.09
C TYR A 310 119.58 5.21 -17.02
N GLN A 311 119.44 5.88 -18.16
CA GLN A 311 120.55 6.10 -19.09
C GLN A 311 121.67 6.91 -18.43
N ASP A 312 121.32 8.02 -17.79
CA ASP A 312 122.27 8.88 -17.07
C ASP A 312 122.98 8.08 -15.95
N ALA A 313 122.26 7.22 -15.22
CA ALA A 313 122.84 6.34 -14.21
C ALA A 313 123.77 5.26 -14.82
N THR A 314 123.43 4.70 -15.98
CA THR A 314 124.31 3.75 -16.67
C THR A 314 125.58 4.42 -17.20
N ASP A 315 125.46 5.61 -17.76
CA ASP A 315 126.60 6.41 -18.23
C ASP A 315 127.52 6.76 -17.04
N GLU A 316 126.93 7.10 -15.88
CA GLU A 316 127.67 7.32 -14.64
C GLU A 316 128.40 6.05 -14.15
N VAL A 317 127.77 4.88 -14.23
CA VAL A 317 128.42 3.59 -13.88
C VAL A 317 129.58 3.27 -14.83
N ILE A 318 129.44 3.54 -16.13
CA ILE A 318 130.51 3.36 -17.11
C ILE A 318 131.68 4.28 -16.76
N ARG A 319 131.41 5.56 -16.49
CA ARG A 319 132.40 6.54 -16.05
C ARG A 319 133.14 6.08 -14.79
N LEU A 320 132.42 5.57 -13.80
CA LEU A 320 133.00 5.05 -12.57
C LEU A 320 133.85 3.78 -12.80
N ARG A 321 133.47 2.91 -13.75
CA ARG A 321 134.27 1.74 -14.14
C ARG A 321 135.58 2.14 -14.81
N GLU A 322 135.54 3.11 -15.70
CA GLU A 322 136.74 3.65 -16.35
C GLU A 322 137.68 4.28 -15.31
N GLN A 323 137.13 5.08 -14.38
CA GLN A 323 137.92 5.63 -13.27
C GLN A 323 138.54 4.53 -12.39
N LYS A 324 137.79 3.47 -12.08
CA LYS A 324 138.32 2.31 -11.34
C LYS A 324 139.49 1.66 -12.09
N GLN A 325 139.38 1.49 -13.40
CA GLN A 325 140.44 0.88 -14.21
C GLN A 325 141.69 1.76 -14.25
N LEU A 326 141.51 3.07 -14.38
CA LEU A 326 142.59 4.05 -14.33
C LEU A 326 143.28 4.10 -12.96
N PHE A 327 142.51 3.97 -11.87
CA PHE A 327 143.08 3.82 -10.53
C PHE A 327 143.81 2.50 -10.35
N LEU A 328 143.33 1.39 -10.92
CA LEU A 328 144.04 0.10 -10.88
C LEU A 328 145.37 0.16 -11.63
N GLU A 329 145.40 0.83 -12.78
CA GLU A 329 146.63 1.09 -13.54
C GLU A 329 147.61 1.95 -12.73
N ARG A 330 147.13 3.01 -12.07
CA ARG A 330 147.95 3.86 -11.21
C ARG A 330 148.44 3.16 -9.94
N ILE A 331 147.65 2.25 -9.37
CA ILE A 331 148.07 1.35 -8.29
C ILE A 331 149.14 0.39 -8.82
N ALA A 332 148.98 -0.18 -10.02
CA ALA A 332 149.98 -1.05 -10.61
C ALA A 332 151.32 -0.32 -10.86
N GLU A 333 151.28 0.93 -11.34
CA GLU A 333 152.46 1.78 -11.51
C GLU A 333 153.15 2.11 -10.19
N THR A 334 152.41 2.62 -9.19
CA THR A 334 152.97 2.91 -7.86
C THR A 334 153.50 1.65 -7.16
N THR A 335 152.89 0.48 -7.35
CA THR A 335 153.41 -0.80 -6.85
C THR A 335 154.71 -1.21 -7.55
N LYS A 336 154.87 -0.84 -8.84
CA LYS A 336 156.09 -1.06 -9.63
C LYS A 336 157.21 -0.13 -9.16
N GLU A 337 156.90 1.13 -8.88
CA GLU A 337 157.82 2.10 -8.28
C GLU A 337 158.26 1.68 -6.87
N LEU A 338 157.33 1.19 -6.03
CA LEU A 338 157.64 0.64 -4.70
C LEU A 338 158.54 -0.61 -4.77
N ARG A 339 158.34 -1.47 -5.78
CA ARG A 339 159.23 -2.62 -6.04
C ARG A 339 160.63 -2.18 -6.49
N GLN A 340 160.74 -1.13 -7.31
CA GLN A 340 162.02 -0.58 -7.76
C GLN A 340 162.77 0.12 -6.63
N ALA A 341 162.06 0.87 -5.76
CA ALA A 341 162.63 1.45 -4.54
C ALA A 341 163.13 0.38 -3.55
N ARG A 342 162.38 -0.72 -3.36
CA ARG A 342 162.82 -1.87 -2.55
C ARG A 342 164.05 -2.58 -3.14
N LYS A 343 164.18 -2.66 -4.47
CA LYS A 343 165.35 -3.25 -5.14
C LYS A 343 166.62 -2.40 -4.97
N GLN A 344 166.49 -1.07 -4.95
CA GLN A 344 167.62 -0.17 -4.66
C GLN A 344 168.09 -0.24 -3.19
N MET A 345 167.20 -0.55 -2.23
CA MET A 345 167.59 -0.78 -0.84
C MET A 345 168.28 -2.14 -0.58
N GLN A 346 168.08 -3.15 -1.43
CA GLN A 346 168.60 -4.52 -1.19
C GLN A 346 170.01 -4.75 -1.76
N ILE A 347 170.45 -3.92 -2.73
CA ILE A 347 171.77 -4.03 -3.38
C ILE A 347 172.87 -3.30 -2.57
N HIS A 348 172.52 -2.38 -1.67
CA HIS A 348 173.50 -1.71 -0.79
C HIS A 348 173.94 -2.55 0.42
N ASN A 349 173.25 -3.66 0.72
CA ASN A 349 173.51 -4.49 1.93
C ASN A 349 174.22 -5.83 1.66
N THR A 350 174.51 -6.21 0.40
CA THR A 350 175.02 -7.55 0.05
C THR A 350 176.45 -7.59 -0.55
N THR A 351 177.15 -6.46 -0.69
CA THR A 351 178.54 -6.39 -1.22
C THR A 351 179.60 -5.96 -0.21
N SER A 352 179.38 -6.18 1.10
CA SER A 352 180.39 -5.97 2.16
C SER A 352 180.68 -7.22 3.01
N ARG A 353 180.31 -8.45 2.60
CA ARG A 353 180.32 -9.61 3.52
C ARG A 353 180.91 -10.95 3.07
N GLU A 354 181.61 -11.05 1.94
CA GLU A 354 182.31 -12.30 1.57
C GLU A 354 183.74 -12.04 1.08
N ASN A 355 184.55 -11.53 2.00
CA ASN A 355 186.01 -11.54 1.95
C ASN A 355 186.52 -11.97 3.34
N SER A 356 186.11 -13.14 3.83
CA SER A 356 186.67 -13.77 5.04
C SER A 356 186.36 -15.27 5.11
N ASN A 357 187.41 -16.06 4.90
CA ASN A 357 187.66 -17.42 5.44
C ASN A 357 187.32 -18.66 4.59
N ILE A 358 188.28 -19.60 4.62
CA ILE A 358 188.46 -20.89 3.93
C ILE A 358 189.36 -20.76 2.68
N SER A 359 190.69 -20.79 2.84
CA SER A 359 191.50 -22.03 2.75
C SER A 359 191.18 -23.14 3.74
N GLU A 360 190.87 -24.31 3.18
CA GLU A 360 191.28 -25.69 3.49
C GLU A 360 190.11 -26.68 3.37
N ILE A 361 189.77 -27.09 2.13
CA ILE A 361 190.24 -28.29 1.41
C ILE A 361 189.83 -28.15 -0.06
#